data_AF-A0A6G2DPT5-F1
#
_entry.id   AF-A0A6G2DPT5-F1
#
_cell.length_a   1.000
_cell.length_b   1.000
_cell.length_c   1.000
_cell.angle_alpha   90.00
_cell.angle_beta   90.00
_cell.angle_gamma   90.00
#
_symmetry.space_group_name_H-M   'P 1'
#
loop_
_entity.id
_entity.type
_entity.pdbx_description
1 polymer ?
#
loop_
_entity_poly.entity_id
_entity_poly.type
_entity_poly.pdbx_seq_one_letter_code
_entity_poly.pdbx_strand_id
1 'polypeptide(L)' 'TIPGYIGVNFTAEIEKRCGLYTFVENDVNCAALGELWKGQAKDKKNVVMVTIGTGIGGSIIVNGQIVNGFNYTAGEV' A
#
# COMPACT_ATOMS: atom_id res chain seq x y z
N THR A 1 -14.30 -5.81 -12.08
CA THR A 1 -12.93 -6.37 -12.08
C THR A 1 -12.24 -6.01 -13.38
N ILE A 2 -10.99 -5.54 -13.32
CA ILE A 2 -10.20 -5.20 -14.51
C ILE A 2 -9.67 -6.51 -15.14
N PRO A 3 -10.02 -6.83 -16.41
CA PRO A 3 -9.53 -8.05 -17.06
C PRO A 3 -8.00 -8.07 -17.17
N GLY A 4 -7.39 -9.23 -16.87
CA GLY A 4 -5.94 -9.41 -16.98
C GLY A 4 -5.12 -8.65 -15.92
N TYR A 5 -5.74 -8.14 -14.87
CA TYR A 5 -5.02 -7.44 -13.79
C TYR A 5 -4.32 -8.41 -12.83
N ILE A 6 -5.05 -9.42 -12.36
CA ILE A 6 -4.55 -10.38 -11.36
C ILE A 6 -3.46 -11.26 -11.99
N GLY A 7 -2.33 -11.38 -11.29
CA GLY A 7 -1.18 -12.19 -11.70
C GLY A 7 -0.15 -11.45 -12.55
N VAL A 8 -0.39 -10.20 -12.91
CA VAL A 8 0.59 -9.37 -13.63
C VAL A 8 1.66 -8.87 -12.67
N ASN A 9 2.93 -9.10 -13.02
CA ASN A 9 4.06 -8.48 -12.33
C ASN A 9 4.28 -7.07 -12.90
N PHE A 10 3.51 -6.11 -12.38
CA PHE A 10 3.56 -4.71 -12.82
C PHE A 10 4.94 -4.08 -12.62
N THR A 11 5.63 -4.41 -11.52
CA THR A 11 6.99 -3.95 -11.29
C THR A 11 7.88 -4.33 -12.48
N ALA A 12 7.99 -5.62 -12.80
CA ALA A 12 8.85 -6.07 -13.89
C ALA A 12 8.50 -5.44 -15.25
N GLU A 13 7.20 -5.31 -15.56
CA GLU A 13 6.76 -4.74 -16.83
C GLU A 13 7.07 -3.24 -16.96
N ILE A 14 6.89 -2.47 -15.88
CA ILE A 14 7.20 -1.04 -15.86
C ILE A 14 8.71 -0.82 -15.87
N GLU A 15 9.48 -1.57 -15.07
CA GLU A 15 10.95 -1.48 -15.07
C GLU A 15 11.52 -1.76 -16.46
N LYS A 16 11.02 -2.79 -17.15
CA LYS A 16 11.44 -3.12 -18.51
C LYS A 16 11.15 -2.00 -19.52
N ARG A 17 10.02 -1.31 -19.40
CA ARG A 17 9.59 -0.26 -20.34
C ARG A 17 10.25 1.08 -20.07
N CYS A 18 10.45 1.42 -18.80
CA CYS A 18 10.91 2.73 -18.38
C CYS A 18 12.41 2.75 -18.03
N GLY A 19 13.02 1.60 -17.72
CA GLY A 19 14.40 1.52 -17.23
C GLY A 19 14.57 2.14 -15.83
N LEU A 20 13.49 2.26 -15.06
CA LEU A 20 13.47 2.91 -13.75
C LEU A 20 13.07 1.90 -12.68
N TYR A 21 13.72 1.99 -11.52
CA TYR A 21 13.39 1.16 -10.36
C TYR A 21 11.94 1.41 -9.92
N THR A 22 11.15 0.34 -9.77
CA THR A 22 9.70 0.45 -9.57
C THR A 22 9.23 -0.34 -8.36
N PHE A 23 8.23 0.20 -7.67
CA PHE A 23 7.49 -0.50 -6.61
C PHE A 23 6.00 -0.45 -6.90
N VAL A 24 5.28 -1.47 -6.46
CA VAL A 24 3.82 -1.57 -6.55
C VAL A 24 3.29 -1.97 -5.19
N GLU A 25 2.27 -1.26 -4.72
CA GLU A 25 1.68 -1.45 -3.41
C GLU A 25 0.17 -1.15 -3.48
N ASN A 26 -0.61 -1.67 -2.54
CA ASN A 26 -2.02 -1.39 -2.38
C ASN A 26 -2.28 0.13 -2.17
N ASP A 27 -3.43 0.62 -2.62
CA ASP A 27 -3.81 2.03 -2.58
C ASP A 27 -3.91 2.59 -1.14
N VAL A 28 -4.52 1.85 -0.22
CA VAL A 28 -4.62 2.23 1.19
C VAL A 28 -3.24 2.22 1.85
N ASN A 29 -2.39 1.24 1.54
CA ASN A 29 -1.00 1.22 2.00
C ASN A 29 -0.21 2.44 1.48
N CYS A 30 -0.38 2.80 0.20
CA CYS A 30 0.24 4.00 -0.38
C CYS A 30 -0.20 5.28 0.35
N ALA A 31 -1.50 5.42 0.65
CA ALA A 31 -2.01 6.56 1.40
C ALA A 31 -1.44 6.61 2.83
N ALA A 32 -1.35 5.48 3.53
CA ALA A 32 -0.77 5.40 4.87
C ALA A 32 0.73 5.76 4.87
N LEU A 33 1.48 5.32 3.85
CA LEU A 33 2.88 5.70 3.64
C LEU A 33 3.02 7.21 3.38
N GLY A 34 2.09 7.82 2.63
CA GLY A 34 2.03 9.27 2.45
C GLY A 34 1.85 10.02 3.77
N GLU A 35 0.91 9.56 4.60
CA GLU A 35 0.68 10.11 5.94
C GLU A 35 1.91 9.96 6.85
N LEU A 36 2.62 8.83 6.77
CA LEU A 36 3.85 8.58 7.53
C LEU A 36 5.02 9.47 7.04
N TRP A 37 5.12 9.68 5.74
CA TRP A 37 6.20 10.47 5.14
C TRP A 37 6.03 11.97 5.44
N LYS A 38 4.81 12.48 5.24
CA LYS A 38 4.55 13.93 5.22
C LYS A 38 3.22 14.39 5.81
N GLY A 39 2.33 13.47 6.16
CA GLY A 39 1.05 13.82 6.78
C GLY A 39 1.11 13.80 8.30
N GLN A 40 -0.04 13.50 8.91
CA GLN A 40 -0.25 13.56 10.35
C GLN A 40 0.37 12.38 11.10
N ALA A 41 0.68 11.30 10.38
CA ALA A 41 1.38 10.14 10.92
C ALA A 41 2.90 10.31 10.95
N LYS A 42 3.43 11.46 10.52
CA LYS A 42 4.85 11.78 10.64
C LYS A 42 5.35 11.59 12.08
N ASP A 43 6.52 10.96 12.21
CA ASP A 43 7.18 10.61 13.47
C ASP A 43 6.41 9.61 14.37
N LYS A 44 5.31 9.03 13.88
CA LYS A 44 4.61 7.94 14.55
C LYS A 44 5.18 6.59 14.11
N LYS A 45 5.36 5.69 15.08
CA LYS A 45 5.87 4.34 14.82
C LYS A 45 4.77 3.32 14.61
N ASN A 46 3.61 3.51 15.24
CA ASN A 46 2.48 2.59 15.15
C ASN A 46 1.25 3.38 14.75
N VAL A 47 0.63 3.02 13.63
CA VAL A 47 -0.47 3.76 13.02
C VAL A 47 -1.46 2.75 12.43
N VAL A 48 -2.75 3.03 12.59
CA VAL A 48 -3.81 2.36 11.84
C VAL A 48 -4.49 3.41 11.01
N MET A 49 -4.57 3.19 9.70
CA MET A 49 -5.35 4.02 8.79
C MET A 49 -6.61 3.27 8.42
N VAL A 50 -7.75 3.96 8.46
CA VAL A 50 -9.05 3.46 8.00
C VAL A 50 -9.60 4.45 6.99
N THR A 51 -9.85 3.99 5.77
CA THR A 51 -10.47 4.79 4.72
C THR A 51 -11.93 4.38 4.60
N ILE A 52 -12.83 5.35 4.75
CA ILE A 52 -14.28 5.15 4.65
C ILE A 52 -14.77 5.91 3.41
N GLY A 53 -15.26 5.16 2.42
CA GLY A 53 -15.79 5.71 1.18
C GLY A 53 -16.93 4.84 0.65
N THR A 54 -16.82 4.39 -0.61
CA THR A 54 -17.75 3.40 -1.16
C THR A 54 -17.62 2.03 -0.49
N GLY A 55 -16.46 1.76 0.13
CA GLY A 55 -16.21 0.60 0.99
C GLY A 55 -15.33 1.02 2.17
N ILE A 56 -14.88 0.02 2.93
CA ILE A 56 -13.91 0.18 4.02
C ILE A 56 -12.58 -0.40 3.53
N GLY A 57 -11.51 0.36 3.73
CA GLY A 57 -10.14 -0.11 3.53
C GLY A 57 -9.32 0.20 4.78
N GLY A 58 -8.29 -0.58 5.04
CA GLY A 58 -7.42 -0.37 6.19
C GLY A 58 -5.96 -0.68 5.90
N SER A 59 -5.08 -0.02 6.64
CA SER A 59 -3.63 -0.25 6.62
C SER A 59 -3.07 -0.15 8.03
N ILE A 60 -2.08 -0.97 8.33
CA ILE A 60 -1.45 -1.06 9.65
C ILE A 60 0.05 -0.82 9.49
N ILE A 61 0.58 0.11 10.25
CA ILE A 61 2.01 0.39 10.37
C ILE A 61 2.45 0.03 11.79
N VAL A 62 3.51 -0.75 11.90
CA VAL A 62 4.16 -1.11 13.17
C VAL A 62 5.66 -0.86 13.06
N ASN A 63 6.24 -0.21 14.05
CA ASN A 63 7.65 0.21 14.05
C ASN A 63 8.07 1.01 12.80
N GLY A 64 7.16 1.79 12.21
CA GLY A 64 7.39 2.59 11.01
C GLY A 64 7.38 1.79 9.71
N GLN A 65 6.94 0.53 9.73
CA GLN A 65 6.84 -0.33 8.56
C GLN A 65 5.40 -0.82 8.36
N ILE A 66 4.96 -0.92 7.10
CA ILE A 66 3.66 -1.49 6.75
C ILE A 66 3.64 -2.97 7.13
N VAL A 67 2.54 -3.40 7.74
CA VAL A 67 2.24 -4.80 8.00
C VAL A 67 1.41 -5.31 6.83
N ASN A 68 2.04 -6.03 5.90
CA ASN A 68 1.36 -6.61 4.74
C ASN A 68 0.56 -7.89 5.07
N GLY A 69 0.89 -8.56 6.17
CA GLY A 69 0.35 -9.88 6.49
C GLY A 69 0.90 -10.98 5.59
N PHE A 70 0.54 -12.23 5.88
CA PHE A 70 1.10 -13.40 5.19
C PHE A 70 0.76 -13.45 3.69
N ASN A 71 -0.45 -13.00 3.31
CA ASN A 71 -0.96 -13.03 1.95
C ASN A 71 -1.18 -11.62 1.34
N TYR A 72 -0.55 -10.58 1.87
CA TYR A 72 -0.73 -9.19 1.40
C TYR A 72 -2.17 -8.64 1.55
N THR A 73 -2.89 -9.12 2.55
CA THR A 73 -4.29 -8.72 2.85
C THR A 73 -4.47 -8.21 4.28
N ALA A 74 -3.39 -7.88 4.99
CA ALA A 74 -3.54 -7.31 6.32
C ALA A 74 -4.12 -5.90 6.25
N GLY A 75 -5.04 -5.59 7.17
CA GLY A 75 -5.75 -4.31 7.18
C GLY A 75 -7.08 -4.33 6.43
N GLU A 76 -7.46 -5.43 5.77
CA GLU A 76 -8.85 -5.66 5.35
C GLU A 76 -9.76 -5.76 6.59
N VAL A 77 -10.80 -4.93 6.67
CA VAL A 77 -11.77 -4.85 7.79
C VAL A 77 -13.19 -4.94 7.28
#